data_AF-A0A9X3LAY2-F1
#
_entry.id   AF-A0A9X3LAY2-F1
#
_cell.length_a   1.000
_cell.length_b   1.000
_cell.length_c   1.000
_cell.angle_alpha   90.00
_cell.angle_beta   90.00
_cell.angle_gamma   90.00
#
_symmetry.space_group_name_H-M   'P 1'
#
loop_
_entity.id
_entity.type
_entity.pdbx_description
1 polymer ?
#
loop_
_entity_poly.entity_id
_entity_poly.type
_entity_poly.pdbx_seq_one_letter_code
_entity_poly.pdbx_strand_id
1 'polypeptide(L)'
;MKEPTIKKVAYGVAMAIAIIIVHFIDARVYALPPILALFLAIFVTYLGIALINKSTKFDQSISRTKYNLINAGVVFVLFIAYFTISR
;
A
#
# COMPACT_ATOMS: atom_id res chain seq x y z
N MET A 1 16.69 19.73 -3.42
CA MET A 1 16.03 18.51 -2.89
C MET A 1 15.77 17.56 -4.05
N LYS A 2 16.07 16.25 -3.93
CA LYS A 2 15.87 15.29 -5.03
C LYS A 2 14.37 15.11 -5.38
N GLU A 3 14.05 14.96 -6.65
CA GLU A 3 12.68 14.67 -7.09
C GLU A 3 12.25 13.25 -6.66
N PRO A 4 10.98 13.04 -6.27
CA PRO A 4 10.47 11.71 -5.97
C PRO A 4 10.39 10.87 -7.25
N THR A 5 10.51 9.54 -7.11
CA THR A 5 10.32 8.59 -8.20
C THR A 5 8.96 7.91 -8.09
N ILE A 6 8.43 7.44 -9.22
CA ILE A 6 7.17 6.67 -9.25
C ILE A 6 7.30 5.41 -8.38
N LYS A 7 8.49 4.81 -8.30
CA LYS A 7 8.81 3.66 -7.45
C LYS A 7 8.46 3.89 -5.98
N LYS A 8 8.71 5.08 -5.43
CA LYS A 8 8.31 5.40 -4.05
C LYS A 8 6.80 5.43 -3.85
N VAL A 9 6.07 5.96 -4.83
CA VAL A 9 4.59 5.96 -4.81
C VAL A 9 4.08 4.52 -4.87
N ALA A 10 4.62 3.72 -5.79
CA ALA A 10 4.24 2.32 -5.96
C ALA A 10 4.46 1.50 -4.68
N TYR A 11 5.55 1.74 -3.94
CA TYR A 11 5.76 1.12 -2.64
C TYR A 11 4.68 1.51 -1.63
N GLY A 12 4.33 2.80 -1.55
CA GLY A 12 3.24 3.26 -0.70
C GLY A 12 1.90 2.61 -1.06
N VAL A 13 1.62 2.46 -2.35
CA VAL A 13 0.43 1.74 -2.85
C VAL A 13 0.46 0.26 -2.44
N ALA A 14 1.59 -0.42 -2.60
CA ALA A 14 1.74 -1.82 -2.19
C ALA A 14 1.51 -2.00 -0.68
N MET A 15 2.06 -1.11 0.15
CA MET A 15 1.83 -1.10 1.59
C MET A 15 0.36 -0.86 1.92
N ALA A 16 -0.29 0.10 1.26
CA ALA A 16 -1.71 0.38 1.46
C ALA A 16 -2.58 -0.85 1.13
N ILE A 17 -2.30 -1.51 0.00
CA ILE A 17 -2.99 -2.74 -0.39
C ILE A 17 -2.79 -3.84 0.66
N ALA A 18 -1.57 -4.02 1.16
CA ALA A 18 -1.29 -5.00 2.21
C ALA A 18 -2.12 -4.75 3.48
N ILE A 19 -2.20 -3.49 3.93
CA ILE A 19 -3.02 -3.09 5.08
C ILE A 19 -4.50 -3.40 4.82
N ILE A 20 -5.03 -3.05 3.64
CA ILE A 20 -6.43 -3.30 3.27
C ILE A 20 -6.73 -4.80 3.29
N ILE A 21 -5.86 -5.62 2.70
CA ILE A 21 -6.05 -7.08 2.64
C ILE A 21 -6.05 -7.67 4.06
N VAL A 22 -5.08 -7.31 4.89
CA VAL A 22 -4.97 -7.83 6.25
C VAL A 22 -6.17 -7.40 7.08
N HIS A 23 -6.56 -6.13 7.00
CA HIS A 23 -7.74 -5.61 7.71
C HIS A 23 -9.03 -6.30 7.26
N PHE A 24 -9.17 -6.57 5.96
CA PHE A 24 -10.31 -7.31 5.43
C PHE A 24 -10.36 -8.74 5.97
N ILE A 25 -9.23 -9.45 6.00
CA ILE A 25 -9.17 -10.82 6.51
C ILE A 25 -9.52 -10.85 7.99
N ASP A 26 -8.96 -9.94 8.78
CA ASP A 26 -9.22 -9.82 10.22
C ASP A 26 -10.71 -9.56 10.51
N ALA A 27 -11.32 -8.64 9.74
CA ALA A 27 -12.71 -8.23 9.96
C ALA A 27 -13.76 -9.22 9.39
N ARG A 28 -13.46 -9.93 8.29
CA ARG A 28 -14.48 -10.69 7.54
C ARG A 28 -14.25 -12.19 7.43
N VAL A 29 -13.02 -12.65 7.59
CA VAL A 29 -12.69 -14.07 7.43
C VAL A 29 -12.50 -14.72 8.80
N TYR A 30 -11.59 -14.19 9.61
CA TYR A 30 -11.38 -14.61 10.99
C TYR A 30 -10.53 -13.58 11.74
N ALA A 31 -10.74 -13.48 13.06
CA ALA A 31 -9.95 -12.61 13.91
C ALA A 31 -8.48 -13.07 13.94
N LEU A 32 -7.61 -12.27 13.34
CA LEU A 32 -6.19 -12.53 13.24
C LEU A 32 -5.49 -12.09 14.54
N PRO A 33 -4.70 -12.98 15.18
CA PRO A 33 -3.76 -12.54 16.19
C PRO A 33 -2.86 -11.42 15.64
N PRO A 34 -2.61 -10.34 16.40
CA PRO A 34 -1.86 -9.19 15.90
C PRO A 34 -0.50 -9.52 15.29
N ILE A 35 0.18 -10.54 15.83
CA ILE A 35 1.46 -11.04 15.32
C ILE A 35 1.31 -11.66 13.92
N LEU A 36 0.26 -12.46 13.70
CA LEU A 36 0.00 -13.08 12.40
C LEU A 36 -0.43 -12.04 11.36
N ALA A 37 -1.26 -11.07 11.77
CA ALA A 37 -1.62 -9.93 10.93
C ALA A 37 -0.37 -9.16 10.45
N LEU A 38 0.59 -8.92 11.35
CA LEU A 38 1.85 -8.28 11.02
C LEU A 38 2.67 -9.09 10.02
N PHE A 39 2.83 -10.40 10.24
CA PHE A 39 3.56 -11.25 9.30
C PHE A 39 2.92 -11.26 7.91
N LEU A 40 1.58 -11.34 7.85
CA LEU A 40 0.85 -11.29 6.60
C LEU A 40 1.02 -9.93 5.90
N ALA A 41 0.94 -8.82 6.64
CA ALA A 41 1.16 -7.48 6.09
C ALA A 41 2.57 -7.34 5.48
N ILE A 42 3.59 -7.81 6.19
CA ILE A 42 4.98 -7.80 5.72
C ILE A 42 5.12 -8.66 4.47
N PHE A 43 4.55 -9.87 4.48
CA PHE A 43 4.62 -10.78 3.35
C PHE A 43 3.99 -10.20 2.08
N VAL A 44 2.76 -9.67 2.19
CA VAL A 44 2.06 -9.05 1.06
C VAL A 44 2.79 -7.80 0.56
N THR A 45 3.30 -6.98 1.49
CA THR A 45 4.11 -5.79 1.14
C THR A 45 5.38 -6.20 0.37
N TYR A 46 6.09 -7.22 0.86
CA TYR A 46 7.30 -7.73 0.23
C TYR A 46 7.02 -8.22 -1.20
N LEU A 47 5.96 -9.01 -1.39
CA LEU A 47 5.55 -9.46 -2.73
C LEU A 47 5.24 -8.27 -3.65
N GLY A 48 4.49 -7.28 -3.16
CA GLY A 48 4.20 -6.07 -3.92
C GLY A 48 5.47 -5.32 -4.34
N ILE A 49 6.40 -5.11 -3.42
CA ILE A 49 7.68 -4.45 -3.68
C ILE A 49 8.53 -5.27 -4.67
N ALA A 50 8.59 -6.59 -4.52
CA ALA A 50 9.32 -7.48 -5.43
C ALA A 50 8.78 -7.37 -6.87
N LEU A 51 7.46 -7.33 -7.04
CA LEU A 51 6.81 -7.13 -8.34
C LEU A 51 7.12 -5.75 -8.93
N ILE A 52 7.10 -4.69 -8.10
CA ILE A 52 7.45 -3.33 -8.53
C ILE A 52 8.91 -3.27 -8.99
N ASN A 53 9.82 -3.90 -8.24
CA ASN A 53 11.25 -3.92 -8.56
C ASN A 53 11.60 -4.65 -9.86
N LYS A 54 10.74 -5.58 -10.29
CA LYS A 54 10.91 -6.27 -11.57
C LYS A 54 10.70 -5.35 -12.78
N SER A 55 10.06 -4.20 -12.60
CA SER A 55 9.71 -3.27 -13.68
C SER A 55 10.52 -1.98 -13.60
N THR A 56 11.26 -1.68 -14.68
CA THR A 56 12.01 -0.43 -14.86
C THR A 56 11.11 0.78 -15.09
N LYS A 57 9.82 0.59 -15.40
CA LYS A 57 8.86 1.67 -15.62
C LYS A 57 8.69 2.59 -14.40
N PHE A 58 8.98 2.08 -13.20
CA PHE A 58 8.82 2.82 -11.96
C PHE A 58 10.03 3.70 -11.60
N ASP A 59 11.15 3.58 -12.30
CA ASP A 59 12.37 4.38 -12.02
C ASP A 59 12.28 5.82 -12.53
N GLN A 60 11.21 6.16 -13.24
CA GLN A 60 10.98 7.52 -13.72
C GLN A 60 10.76 8.49 -12.56
N SER A 61 11.29 9.71 -12.71
CA SER A 61 10.97 10.81 -11.81
C SER A 61 9.53 11.27 -12.01
N ILE A 62 8.91 11.74 -10.93
CA ILE A 62 7.57 12.30 -10.95
C ILE A 62 7.59 13.68 -10.28
N SER A 63 6.81 14.60 -10.82
CA SER A 63 6.68 15.93 -10.20
C SER A 63 6.09 15.80 -8.80
N ARG A 64 6.51 16.70 -7.91
CA ARG A 64 6.04 16.74 -6.52
C ARG A 64 4.52 16.86 -6.40
N THR A 65 3.90 17.65 -7.27
CA THR A 65 2.44 17.82 -7.28
C THR A 65 1.73 16.51 -7.57
N LYS A 66 2.18 15.76 -8.58
CA LYS A 66 1.60 14.44 -8.91
C LYS A 66 1.87 13.43 -7.79
N TYR A 67 3.07 13.43 -7.23
CA TYR A 67 3.41 12.59 -6.07
C TYR A 67 2.45 12.82 -4.89
N ASN A 68 2.23 14.09 -4.52
CA ASN A 68 1.33 14.46 -3.43
C ASN A 68 -0.12 14.09 -3.75
N LEU A 69 -0.57 14.32 -4.99
CA LEU A 69 -1.93 13.99 -5.43
C LEU A 69 -2.19 12.49 -5.36
N ILE A 70 -1.25 11.66 -5.83
CA ILE A 70 -1.40 10.20 -5.75
C ILE A 70 -1.38 9.74 -4.29
N ASN A 71 -0.48 10.26 -3.46
CA ASN A 71 -0.47 9.92 -2.04
C ASN A 71 -1.77 10.31 -1.33
N ALA A 72 -2.32 11.49 -1.62
CA ALA A 72 -3.63 11.89 -1.10
C ALA A 72 -4.73 10.92 -1.55
N GLY A 73 -4.70 10.48 -2.81
CA GLY A 73 -5.59 9.43 -3.31
C GLY A 73 -5.43 8.09 -2.58
N VAL A 74 -4.21 7.66 -2.30
CA VAL A 74 -3.93 6.43 -1.53
C VAL A 74 -4.50 6.53 -0.11
N VAL A 75 -4.27 7.66 0.56
CA VAL A 75 -4.84 7.90 1.91
C VAL A 75 -6.37 7.92 1.86
N PHE A 76 -6.96 8.52 0.83
CA PHE A 76 -8.42 8.53 0.64
C PHE A 76 -8.99 7.11 0.43
N VAL A 77 -8.31 6.27 -0.37
CA VAL A 77 -8.70 4.86 -0.55
C VAL A 77 -8.57 4.09 0.76
N LEU A 78 -7.52 4.30 1.54
CA LEU A 78 -7.37 3.69 2.87
C LEU A 78 -8.49 4.10 3.82
N PHE A 79 -8.89 5.37 3.79
CA PHE A 79 -10.01 5.88 4.58
C PHE A 79 -11.31 5.15 4.18
N ILE A 80 -11.64 5.10 2.89
CA ILE A 80 -12.82 4.37 2.40
C ILE A 80 -12.77 2.90 2.82
N ALA A 81 -11.63 2.24 2.62
CA ALA A 81 -11.44 0.84 2.97
C ALA A 81 -11.68 0.59 4.46
N TYR A 82 -11.13 1.44 5.33
CA TYR A 82 -11.33 1.33 6.77
C TYR A 82 -12.82 1.39 7.15
N PHE A 83 -13.56 2.38 6.66
CA PHE A 83 -14.99 2.52 6.99
C PHE A 83 -15.89 1.47 6.34
N THR A 84 -15.49 0.93 5.18
CA THR A 84 -16.27 -0.09 4.46
C THR A 84 -16.04 -1.48 5.05
N ILE A 85 -14.81 -1.79 5.47
CA ILE A 85 -14.47 -3.09 6.03
C ILE A 85 -14.98 -3.21 7.47
N SER A 86 -14.88 -2.14 8.26
CA SER A 86 -15.22 -2.15 9.68
C SER A 86 -16.74 -2.06 9.96
N ARG A 87 -17.57 -1.84 8.94
CA ARG A 87 -19.04 -1.89 9.01
C ARG A 87 -19.54 -3.20 8.43
#